data_AF-A0A9W9SK20-F1
#
_entry.id   AF-A0A9W9SK20-F1
#
_cell.length_a   1.000
_cell.length_b   1.000
_cell.length_c   1.000
_cell.angle_alpha   90.00
_cell.angle_beta   90.00
_cell.angle_gamma   90.00
#
_symmetry.space_group_name_H-M   'P 1'
#
loop_
_entity.id
_entity.type
_entity.pdbx_description
1 polymer ?
#
loop_
_entity_poly.entity_id
_entity_poly.type
_entity_poly.pdbx_seq_one_letter_code
_entity_poly.pdbx_strand_id
1 'polypeptide(L)'
;MSLKEQIFQLQEQVNALSKANSQINTNMQTAARVKAVIANVSDSDESPTTIAPSSTWIVNRDMFCNSSNASPSSFQQIPSPLKAPSEPDTIEATSPPSNSLPIDSQLNTLRKLRHGSALIDPDNSFQDLLAAVKLPAPRVLWDLVSKFFEDFESYFPCLNQDMIYERLSEILSLHGFHNGNHQIVIDSRHCKIVAILLNMLAYAESLTFPIESCNPRPISRNYLQGLKLMQHFTQLHDGDLETVIYHTTSSAYLLEMSMHHMALQSITQGFQIALQIGLNNETLWPSDESEIVSRQGLWWTLYFLDKRITQKCGITYFLREDESAVSDFGNLKDNVNSGKHETLQSLVSFSRLWAHIWDGFFSPQAPRADDWGGVTDDGYSDYDRVSANTFKPPLEVFYGFPVYDC
;
A
#
# COMPACT_ATOMS: atom_id res chain seq x y z
N MET A 1 3.76 34.02 10.13
CA MET A 1 3.40 33.70 8.73
C MET A 1 1.93 33.34 8.71
N SER A 2 1.12 33.92 7.83
CA SER A 2 -0.32 33.64 7.79
C SER A 2 -0.60 32.27 7.17
N LEU A 3 -1.66 31.57 7.58
CA LEU A 3 -2.08 30.29 6.99
C LEU A 3 -2.25 30.40 5.46
N LYS A 4 -2.74 31.55 4.96
CA LYS A 4 -2.85 31.81 3.52
C LYS A 4 -1.50 31.77 2.80
N GLU A 5 -0.46 32.27 3.47
CA GLU A 5 0.89 32.36 2.90
C GLU A 5 1.59 30.99 2.93
N GLN A 6 1.33 30.17 3.96
CA GLN A 6 1.76 28.78 3.99
C GLN A 6 1.09 27.94 2.91
N ILE A 7 -0.23 28.08 2.72
CA ILE A 7 -0.97 27.39 1.64
C ILE A 7 -0.44 27.81 0.27
N PHE A 8 -0.18 29.10 0.06
CA PHE A 8 0.37 29.60 -1.21
C PHE A 8 1.77 29.02 -1.49
N GLN A 9 2.66 28.99 -0.50
CA GLN A 9 3.98 28.39 -0.64
C GLN A 9 3.94 26.89 -0.94
N LEU A 10 3.07 26.15 -0.25
CA LEU A 10 2.90 24.72 -0.50
C LEU A 10 2.33 24.46 -1.89
N GLN A 11 1.41 25.30 -2.37
CA GLN A 11 0.90 25.17 -3.73
C GLN A 11 1.96 25.46 -4.79
N GLU A 12 2.85 26.43 -4.57
CA GLU A 12 4.02 26.63 -5.45
C GLU A 12 4.98 25.43 -5.44
N GLN A 13 5.26 24.85 -4.28
CA GLN A 13 6.11 23.66 -4.15
C GLN A 13 5.51 22.44 -4.86
N VAL A 14 4.21 22.18 -4.67
CA VAL A 14 3.51 21.07 -5.35
C VAL A 14 3.51 21.27 -6.87
N ASN A 15 3.28 22.50 -7.34
CA ASN A 15 3.35 22.82 -8.77
C ASN A 15 4.76 22.62 -9.33
N ALA A 16 5.80 23.00 -8.58
CA ALA A 16 7.20 22.79 -8.97
C ALA A 16 7.54 21.29 -9.06
N LEU A 17 7.14 20.49 -8.08
CA LEU A 17 7.35 19.04 -8.07
C LEU A 17 6.58 18.32 -9.18
N SER A 18 5.32 18.70 -9.41
CA SER A 18 4.52 18.17 -10.52
C SER A 18 5.20 18.43 -11.87
N LYS A 19 5.73 19.65 -12.06
CA LYS A 19 6.47 20.01 -13.28
C LYS A 19 7.78 19.22 -13.40
N ALA A 20 8.54 19.02 -12.32
CA ALA A 20 9.75 18.21 -12.31
C ALA A 20 9.45 16.72 -12.65
N ASN A 21 8.41 16.14 -12.07
CA ASN A 21 8.00 14.76 -12.35
C ASN A 21 7.52 14.57 -13.79
N SER A 22 6.82 15.56 -14.36
CA SER A 22 6.43 15.52 -15.77
C SER A 22 7.65 15.47 -16.70
N GLN A 23 8.73 16.18 -16.36
CA GLN A 23 9.98 16.18 -17.12
C GLN A 23 10.72 14.83 -16.99
N ILE A 24 10.76 14.26 -15.79
CA ILE A 24 11.38 12.94 -15.55
C ILE A 24 10.66 11.86 -16.37
N ASN A 25 9.32 11.85 -16.38
CA ASN A 25 8.53 10.89 -17.17
C ASN A 25 8.77 11.04 -18.68
N THR A 26 8.89 12.27 -19.20
CA THR A 26 9.25 12.48 -20.61
C THR A 26 10.67 12.00 -20.92
N ASN A 27 11.61 12.18 -20.00
CA ASN A 27 12.99 11.74 -20.19
C ASN A 27 13.13 10.21 -20.14
N MET A 28 12.41 9.53 -19.25
CA MET A 28 12.40 8.06 -19.20
C MET A 28 11.74 7.44 -20.45
N GLN A 29 10.64 8.00 -20.95
CA GLN A 29 10.03 7.56 -22.22
C GLN A 29 10.96 7.79 -23.42
N THR A 30 11.73 8.89 -23.41
CA THR A 30 12.71 9.18 -24.44
C THR A 30 13.91 8.24 -24.37
N ALA A 31 14.41 7.93 -23.17
CA ALA A 31 15.48 6.97 -22.96
C ALA A 31 15.08 5.53 -23.33
N ALA A 32 13.84 5.13 -23.04
CA ALA A 32 13.29 3.84 -23.45
C ALA A 32 13.14 3.73 -24.98
N ARG A 33 12.72 4.81 -25.66
CA ARG A 33 12.67 4.88 -27.13
C ARG A 33 14.06 4.83 -27.75
N VAL A 34 15.04 5.53 -27.18
CA VAL A 34 16.43 5.51 -27.68
C VAL A 34 17.04 4.12 -27.50
N LYS A 35 16.82 3.43 -26.37
CA LYS A 35 17.24 2.04 -26.18
C LYS A 35 16.59 1.07 -27.17
N ALA A 36 15.30 1.24 -27.46
CA ALA A 36 14.61 0.40 -28.46
C ALA A 36 15.12 0.64 -29.89
N VAL A 37 15.48 1.88 -30.24
CA VAL A 37 16.08 2.20 -31.55
C VAL A 37 17.50 1.64 -31.68
N ILE A 38 18.32 1.74 -30.63
CA ILE A 38 19.69 1.19 -30.64
C ILE A 38 19.67 -0.35 -30.73
N ALA A 39 18.72 -1.01 -30.05
CA ALA A 39 18.56 -2.47 -30.14
C ALA A 39 18.16 -2.94 -31.55
N ASN A 40 17.40 -2.14 -32.30
CA ASN A 40 16.99 -2.47 -33.67
C ASN A 40 18.07 -2.16 -34.73
N VAL A 41 19.06 -1.33 -34.41
CA VAL A 41 20.14 -0.96 -35.35
C VAL A 41 21.33 -1.93 -35.26
N SER A 42 21.40 -2.77 -34.22
CA SER A 42 22.54 -3.68 -34.00
C SER A 42 22.38 -5.08 -34.62
N ASP A 43 21.32 -5.35 -35.39
CA ASP A 43 21.02 -6.68 -35.96
C ASP A 43 21.09 -6.73 -37.50
N SER A 44 21.89 -5.86 -38.10
CA SER A 44 22.15 -5.89 -39.55
C SER A 44 23.65 -5.80 -39.83
N ASP A 45 24.30 -6.97 -39.81
CA ASP A 45 25.50 -7.20 -40.62
C ASP A 45 25.42 -8.60 -41.26
N GLU A 46 25.13 -8.58 -42.56
CA GLU A 46 25.07 -9.74 -43.46
C GLU A 46 26.46 -10.11 -44.00
N SER A 47 26.69 -11.41 -44.20
CA SER A 47 27.56 -11.97 -45.26
C SER A 47 27.32 -13.49 -45.43
N PRO A 48 27.53 -14.08 -46.63
CA PRO A 48 26.37 -14.65 -47.34
C PRO A 48 26.50 -16.10 -47.88
N THR A 49 25.34 -16.59 -48.36
CA THR A 49 25.11 -17.56 -49.46
C THR A 49 25.27 -19.06 -49.20
N THR A 50 24.18 -19.84 -49.38
CA THR A 50 24.04 -20.95 -50.37
C THR A 50 22.61 -21.55 -50.39
N ILE A 51 21.87 -21.24 -51.46
CA ILE A 51 20.94 -22.09 -52.27
C ILE A 51 19.84 -22.93 -51.55
N ALA A 52 18.61 -22.39 -51.54
CA ALA A 52 17.31 -22.87 -52.11
C ALA A 52 16.93 -24.39 -52.17
N PRO A 53 15.64 -24.77 -52.40
CA PRO A 53 14.36 -24.08 -52.19
C PRO A 53 13.21 -24.98 -51.63
N SER A 54 12.04 -24.36 -51.46
CA SER A 54 10.65 -24.90 -51.54
C SER A 54 9.96 -25.09 -50.19
N SER A 55 8.90 -24.32 -49.92
CA SER A 55 7.56 -24.52 -50.47
C SER A 55 6.58 -23.54 -49.81
N THR A 56 5.87 -22.81 -50.65
CA THR A 56 4.64 -22.03 -50.38
C THR A 56 3.59 -22.87 -49.67
N TRP A 57 2.99 -22.40 -48.57
CA TRP A 57 1.55 -22.58 -48.29
C TRP A 57 1.01 -21.40 -47.47
N ILE A 58 0.04 -20.72 -48.08
CA ILE A 58 -0.93 -19.80 -47.49
C ILE A 58 -1.87 -20.62 -46.61
N VAL A 59 -2.13 -20.23 -45.36
CA VAL A 59 -3.38 -20.61 -44.66
C VAL A 59 -3.90 -19.47 -43.80
N ASN A 60 -5.20 -19.28 -43.97
CA ASN A 60 -6.11 -18.30 -43.42
C ASN A 60 -6.31 -18.34 -41.90
N ARG A 61 -6.77 -17.18 -41.45
CA ARG A 61 -7.55 -16.89 -40.24
C ARG A 61 -8.87 -17.68 -40.20
N ASP A 62 -9.34 -17.85 -38.96
CA ASP A 62 -10.68 -18.21 -38.49
C ASP A 62 -11.07 -19.70 -38.50
N MET A 63 -11.24 -20.28 -37.31
CA MET A 63 -12.56 -20.74 -36.83
C MET A 63 -12.51 -21.37 -35.43
N PHE A 64 -13.62 -21.15 -34.72
CA PHE A 64 -14.08 -21.73 -33.46
C PHE A 64 -13.89 -23.25 -33.32
N CYS A 65 -13.67 -23.69 -32.08
CA CYS A 65 -14.26 -24.93 -31.56
C CYS A 65 -14.82 -24.72 -30.15
N ASN A 66 -16.11 -25.00 -30.05
CA ASN A 66 -16.90 -25.14 -28.83
C ASN A 66 -16.58 -26.44 -28.08
N SER A 67 -16.96 -26.41 -26.81
CA SER A 67 -17.44 -27.51 -25.95
C SER A 67 -16.44 -28.49 -25.33
N SER A 68 -16.33 -28.42 -24.00
CA SER A 68 -16.52 -29.60 -23.15
C SER A 68 -17.12 -29.17 -21.81
N ASN A 69 -18.33 -29.66 -21.55
CA ASN A 69 -19.01 -29.55 -20.26
C ASN A 69 -18.25 -30.42 -19.23
N ALA A 70 -17.82 -29.81 -18.13
CA ALA A 70 -17.46 -30.53 -16.91
C ALA A 70 -18.04 -29.78 -15.71
N SER A 71 -19.00 -30.41 -15.05
CA SER A 71 -19.60 -29.95 -13.80
C SER A 71 -18.54 -29.83 -12.69
N PRO A 72 -18.54 -28.77 -11.87
CA PRO A 72 -17.80 -28.77 -10.62
C PRO A 72 -18.73 -29.17 -9.47
N SER A 73 -18.43 -30.31 -8.86
CA SER A 73 -18.94 -30.74 -7.58
C SER A 73 -18.36 -29.89 -6.45
N SER A 74 -19.26 -29.28 -5.66
CA SER A 74 -19.19 -29.06 -4.21
C SER A 74 -17.80 -28.88 -3.56
N PHE A 75 -17.42 -27.62 -3.30
CA PHE A 75 -16.57 -27.27 -2.15
C PHE A 75 -17.34 -26.37 -1.18
N GLN A 76 -17.36 -26.79 0.08
CA GLN A 76 -18.04 -26.16 1.19
C GLN A 76 -17.28 -24.92 1.72
N GLN A 77 -18.08 -23.89 2.05
CA GLN A 77 -17.94 -22.91 3.14
C GLN A 77 -16.63 -22.11 3.28
N ILE A 78 -16.62 -20.95 2.62
CA ILE A 78 -15.88 -19.75 3.03
C ILE A 78 -16.83 -18.93 3.95
N PRO A 79 -16.35 -18.31 5.04
CA PRO A 79 -17.18 -17.41 5.86
C PRO A 79 -17.69 -16.23 5.03
N SER A 80 -19.00 -15.99 5.08
CA SER A 80 -19.71 -14.94 4.33
C SER A 80 -19.05 -13.56 4.47
N PRO A 81 -18.87 -12.78 3.39
CA PRO A 81 -18.52 -11.38 3.48
C PRO A 81 -19.76 -10.54 3.85
N LEU A 82 -19.49 -9.46 4.57
CA LEU A 82 -20.47 -8.45 4.99
C LEU A 82 -21.41 -8.04 3.85
N LYS A 83 -22.69 -7.95 4.19
CA LYS A 83 -23.77 -7.39 3.40
C LYS A 83 -23.44 -5.92 3.08
N ALA A 84 -23.30 -5.58 1.80
CA ALA A 84 -23.18 -4.20 1.36
C ALA A 84 -24.49 -3.44 1.62
N PRO A 85 -24.45 -2.20 2.16
CA PRO A 85 -25.64 -1.35 2.21
C PRO A 85 -25.78 -0.58 0.90
N SER A 86 -26.96 -0.71 0.29
CA SER A 86 -27.47 0.18 -0.75
C SER A 86 -28.27 1.31 -0.09
N GLU A 87 -28.04 2.52 -0.60
CA GLU A 87 -28.78 3.79 -0.44
C GLU A 87 -28.14 4.87 0.48
N PRO A 88 -28.18 6.16 0.04
CA PRO A 88 -27.43 7.24 0.66
C PRO A 88 -28.30 7.99 1.66
N ASP A 89 -27.92 7.97 2.93
CA ASP A 89 -28.64 8.72 3.97
C ASP A 89 -27.81 9.84 4.58
N THR A 90 -28.55 10.94 4.73
CA THR A 90 -28.16 12.22 5.31
C THR A 90 -27.88 12.03 6.80
N ILE A 91 -26.83 12.69 7.30
CA ILE A 91 -26.30 12.53 8.65
C ILE A 91 -27.31 13.10 9.68
N GLU A 92 -28.07 12.23 10.34
CA GLU A 92 -28.57 12.48 11.69
C GLU A 92 -27.68 11.72 12.70
N ALA A 93 -27.12 12.48 13.64
CA ALA A 93 -26.22 11.99 14.66
C ALA A 93 -26.99 11.22 15.75
N THR A 94 -27.15 9.91 15.53
CA THR A 94 -27.54 8.97 16.58
C THR A 94 -26.37 8.01 16.78
N SER A 95 -25.61 8.22 17.87
CA SER A 95 -24.48 7.38 18.24
C SER A 95 -24.91 5.91 18.36
N PRO A 96 -24.30 4.96 17.62
CA PRO A 96 -24.61 3.55 17.77
C PRO A 96 -24.05 3.02 19.10
N PRO A 97 -24.75 2.10 19.77
CA PRO A 97 -24.24 1.47 20.98
C PRO A 97 -23.01 0.63 20.60
N SER A 98 -21.88 1.00 21.20
CA SER A 98 -20.66 0.21 21.24
C SER A 98 -20.99 -1.26 21.52
N ASN A 99 -20.59 -2.14 20.60
CA ASN A 99 -20.70 -3.59 20.71
C ASN A 99 -19.95 -4.10 21.94
N SER A 100 -20.56 -4.01 23.11
CA SER A 100 -20.19 -4.80 24.27
C SER A 100 -20.63 -6.24 23.98
N LEU A 101 -19.72 -7.06 23.47
CA LEU A 101 -19.89 -8.51 23.58
C LEU A 101 -20.21 -8.81 25.05
N PRO A 102 -21.28 -9.57 25.36
CA PRO A 102 -21.60 -9.89 26.73
C PRO A 102 -20.36 -10.49 27.39
N ILE A 103 -20.02 -10.01 28.58
CA ILE A 103 -18.86 -10.47 29.38
C ILE A 103 -18.83 -12.01 29.48
N ASP A 104 -20.00 -12.65 29.44
CA ASP A 104 -20.17 -14.10 29.44
C ASP A 104 -19.59 -14.80 28.19
N SER A 105 -19.61 -14.16 27.03
CA SER A 105 -18.99 -14.67 25.80
C SER A 105 -17.46 -14.61 25.87
N GLN A 106 -16.91 -13.53 26.45
CA GLN A 106 -15.47 -13.40 26.70
C GLN A 106 -15.01 -14.40 27.77
N LEU A 107 -15.78 -14.58 28.85
CA LEU A 107 -15.49 -15.55 29.90
C LEU A 107 -15.60 -17.01 29.42
N ASN A 108 -16.54 -17.33 28.54
CA ASN A 108 -16.61 -18.67 27.95
C ASN A 108 -15.45 -18.96 27.01
N THR A 109 -14.95 -17.95 26.29
CA THR A 109 -13.74 -18.08 25.47
C THR A 109 -12.50 -18.31 26.34
N LEU A 110 -12.37 -17.58 27.45
CA LEU A 110 -11.30 -17.79 28.44
C LEU A 110 -11.40 -19.15 29.16
N ARG A 111 -12.61 -19.63 29.48
CA ARG A 111 -12.78 -20.98 30.05
C ARG A 111 -12.42 -22.07 29.06
N LYS A 112 -12.73 -21.91 27.77
CA LYS A 112 -12.31 -22.86 26.72
C LYS A 112 -10.79 -22.93 26.60
N LEU A 113 -10.09 -21.79 26.72
CA LEU A 113 -8.62 -21.75 26.77
C LEU A 113 -8.05 -22.43 28.03
N ARG A 114 -8.74 -22.34 29.18
CA ARG A 114 -8.30 -22.94 30.43
C ARG A 114 -8.46 -24.47 30.49
N HIS A 115 -9.33 -25.06 29.67
CA HIS A 115 -9.66 -26.49 29.71
C HIS A 115 -9.11 -27.29 28.51
N GLY A 116 -8.42 -26.64 27.58
CA GLY A 116 -7.71 -27.29 26.47
C GLY A 116 -6.35 -27.85 26.90
N SER A 117 -6.35 -28.81 27.82
CA SER A 117 -5.17 -29.63 28.16
C SER A 117 -5.55 -31.10 28.17
N ALA A 118 -6.13 -31.57 27.07
CA ALA A 118 -6.15 -32.99 26.77
C ALA A 118 -4.78 -33.37 26.22
N LEU A 119 -4.18 -34.43 26.77
CA LEU A 119 -2.87 -34.98 26.40
C LEU A 119 -2.66 -34.98 24.89
N ILE A 120 -1.78 -34.10 24.43
CA ILE A 120 -1.30 -34.04 23.06
C ILE A 120 -0.32 -35.19 22.88
N ASP A 121 -0.65 -36.07 21.94
CA ASP A 121 0.22 -37.13 21.44
C ASP A 121 1.46 -36.48 20.80
N PRO A 122 2.68 -36.67 21.34
CA PRO A 122 3.85 -35.89 20.95
C PRO A 122 4.34 -36.14 19.51
N ASP A 123 3.89 -37.21 18.85
CA ASP A 123 4.42 -37.64 17.55
C ASP A 123 3.69 -37.08 16.31
N ASN A 124 2.60 -36.30 16.46
CA ASN A 124 1.83 -35.76 15.33
C ASN A 124 1.85 -34.23 15.18
N SER A 125 2.65 -33.52 15.98
CA SER A 125 2.64 -32.04 16.04
C SER A 125 3.42 -31.33 14.93
N PHE A 126 4.18 -32.05 14.10
CA PHE A 126 5.06 -31.43 13.10
C PHE A 126 4.39 -31.12 11.76
N GLN A 127 3.22 -31.71 11.45
CA GLN A 127 2.54 -31.47 10.16
C GLN A 127 1.74 -30.16 10.13
N ASP A 128 1.41 -29.57 11.28
CA ASP A 128 0.75 -28.25 11.38
C ASP A 128 1.71 -27.06 11.15
N LEU A 129 2.97 -27.32 10.78
CA LEU A 129 4.01 -26.30 10.67
C LEU A 129 4.29 -25.83 9.22
N LEU A 130 3.57 -26.35 8.23
CA LEU A 130 3.88 -26.11 6.82
C LEU A 130 2.66 -25.61 6.05
N ALA A 131 2.84 -24.52 5.31
CA ALA A 131 1.80 -23.91 4.47
C ALA A 131 2.21 -23.91 3.01
N ALA A 132 1.33 -24.41 2.13
CA ALA A 132 1.60 -24.42 0.69
C ALA A 132 1.18 -23.10 0.01
N VAL A 133 2.11 -22.53 -0.75
CA VAL A 133 2.00 -21.23 -1.42
C VAL A 133 2.16 -21.46 -2.93
N LYS A 134 1.20 -21.00 -3.74
CA LYS A 134 1.31 -20.99 -5.19
C LYS A 134 1.84 -19.65 -5.67
N LEU A 135 2.86 -19.67 -6.54
CA LEU A 135 3.50 -18.49 -7.11
C LEU A 135 3.38 -18.52 -8.65
N PRO A 136 3.45 -17.37 -9.33
CA PRO A 136 3.55 -17.34 -10.79
C PRO A 136 4.87 -17.96 -11.29
N ALA A 137 4.97 -18.19 -12.60
CA ALA A 137 6.22 -18.67 -13.20
C ALA A 137 7.40 -17.73 -12.86
N PRO A 138 8.63 -18.23 -12.64
CA PRO A 138 9.74 -17.41 -12.14
C PRO A 138 10.00 -16.11 -12.91
N ARG A 139 9.92 -16.15 -14.25
CA ARG A 139 10.05 -14.94 -15.08
C ARG A 139 8.98 -13.90 -14.75
N VAL A 140 7.72 -14.31 -14.74
CA VAL A 140 6.58 -13.43 -14.41
C VAL A 140 6.67 -12.92 -12.98
N LEU A 141 7.09 -13.77 -12.03
CA LEU A 141 7.31 -13.40 -10.64
C LEU A 141 8.30 -12.24 -10.54
N TRP A 142 9.48 -12.37 -11.13
CA TRP A 142 10.52 -11.34 -11.05
C TRP A 142 10.17 -10.09 -11.87
N ASP A 143 9.44 -10.22 -12.98
CA ASP A 143 8.90 -9.08 -13.72
C ASP A 143 7.93 -8.26 -12.84
N LEU A 144 7.04 -8.93 -12.10
CA LEU A 144 6.10 -8.28 -11.17
C LEU A 144 6.82 -7.65 -9.97
N VAL A 145 7.80 -8.34 -9.39
CA VAL A 145 8.62 -7.79 -8.29
C VAL A 145 9.37 -6.53 -8.75
N SER A 146 9.93 -6.56 -9.97
CA SER A 146 10.63 -5.40 -10.54
C SER A 146 9.67 -4.23 -10.76
N LYS A 147 8.46 -4.50 -11.25
CA LYS A 147 7.42 -3.48 -11.43
C LYS A 147 6.92 -2.92 -10.10
N PHE A 148 6.82 -3.75 -9.06
CA PHE A 148 6.53 -3.28 -7.71
C PHE A 148 7.59 -2.28 -7.26
N PHE A 149 8.88 -2.60 -7.38
CA PHE A 149 9.94 -1.68 -6.97
C PHE A 149 9.99 -0.40 -7.82
N GLU A 150 9.79 -0.51 -9.13
CA GLU A 150 9.73 0.64 -10.03
C GLU A 150 8.67 1.66 -9.60
N ASP A 151 7.48 1.18 -9.24
CA ASP A 151 6.38 2.05 -8.83
C ASP A 151 6.45 2.41 -7.34
N PHE A 152 6.46 1.41 -6.45
CA PHE A 152 6.38 1.60 -5.00
C PHE A 152 7.61 2.34 -4.43
N GLU A 153 8.84 1.95 -4.78
CA GLU A 153 10.03 2.64 -4.23
C GLU A 153 10.24 4.04 -4.82
N SER A 154 9.61 4.36 -5.95
CA SER A 154 9.68 5.73 -6.48
C SER A 154 9.05 6.73 -5.51
N TYR A 155 8.07 6.29 -4.71
CA TYR A 155 7.39 7.09 -3.69
C TYR A 155 7.85 6.73 -2.26
N PHE A 156 8.18 5.46 -2.03
CA PHE A 156 8.43 4.89 -0.70
C PHE A 156 9.75 4.12 -0.65
N PRO A 157 10.91 4.79 -0.54
CA PRO A 157 12.22 4.16 -0.38
C PRO A 157 12.41 3.53 1.01
N CYS A 158 11.49 2.67 1.44
CA CYS A 158 11.51 2.01 2.74
C CYS A 158 12.01 0.56 2.70
N LEU A 159 12.17 0.01 1.50
CA LEU A 159 12.68 -1.33 1.28
C LEU A 159 14.08 -1.22 0.67
N ASN A 160 15.02 -2.00 1.17
CA ASN A 160 16.30 -2.18 0.50
C ASN A 160 16.09 -3.22 -0.60
N GLN A 161 15.93 -2.76 -1.85
CA GLN A 161 15.69 -3.59 -3.01
C GLN A 161 16.65 -4.78 -3.06
N ASP A 162 17.96 -4.54 -3.03
CA ASP A 162 18.99 -5.56 -3.19
C ASP A 162 18.88 -6.64 -2.10
N MET A 163 18.72 -6.21 -0.84
CA MET A 163 18.56 -7.12 0.30
C MET A 163 17.28 -7.97 0.18
N ILE A 164 16.17 -7.38 -0.27
CA ILE A 164 14.91 -8.10 -0.46
C ILE A 164 15.05 -9.11 -1.62
N TYR A 165 15.67 -8.73 -2.75
CA TYR A 165 15.91 -9.65 -3.86
C TYR A 165 16.79 -10.83 -3.46
N GLU A 166 17.91 -10.56 -2.80
CA GLU A 166 18.83 -11.59 -2.32
C GLU A 166 18.08 -12.58 -1.41
N ARG A 167 17.41 -12.07 -0.38
CA ARG A 167 16.67 -12.89 0.57
C ARG A 167 15.53 -13.67 -0.06
N LEU A 168 14.76 -13.07 -0.97
CA LEU A 168 13.72 -13.77 -1.70
C LEU A 168 14.29 -14.87 -2.58
N SER A 169 15.40 -14.60 -3.29
CA SER A 169 16.03 -15.60 -4.17
C SER A 169 16.53 -16.81 -3.39
N GLU A 170 17.15 -16.58 -2.22
CA GLU A 170 17.63 -17.63 -1.33
C GLU A 170 16.46 -18.49 -0.83
N ILE A 171 15.41 -17.86 -0.30
CA ILE A 171 14.25 -18.54 0.27
C ILE A 171 13.48 -19.33 -0.79
N LEU A 172 13.26 -18.74 -1.96
CA LEU A 172 12.57 -19.41 -3.05
C LEU A 172 13.38 -20.62 -3.55
N SER A 173 14.70 -20.49 -3.68
CA SER A 173 15.58 -21.60 -4.04
C SER A 173 15.57 -22.71 -2.98
N LEU A 174 15.64 -22.34 -1.70
CA LEU A 174 15.61 -23.26 -0.57
C LEU A 174 14.34 -24.12 -0.57
N HIS A 175 13.20 -23.51 -0.91
CA HIS A 175 11.89 -24.20 -0.98
C HIS A 175 11.58 -24.83 -2.35
N GLY A 176 12.58 -24.98 -3.22
CA GLY A 176 12.45 -25.70 -4.49
C GLY A 176 11.61 -24.99 -5.55
N PHE A 177 11.57 -23.65 -5.52
CA PHE A 177 10.94 -22.85 -6.57
C PHE A 177 11.80 -22.84 -7.83
N HIS A 178 11.25 -23.32 -8.94
CA HIS A 178 11.92 -23.34 -10.23
C HIS A 178 10.90 -23.43 -11.37
N ASN A 179 11.34 -23.35 -12.64
CA ASN A 179 10.44 -23.27 -13.80
C ASN A 179 9.35 -24.38 -13.88
N GLY A 180 9.60 -25.57 -13.32
CA GLY A 180 8.64 -26.69 -13.31
C GLY A 180 7.81 -26.85 -12.03
N ASN A 181 8.08 -26.07 -10.98
CA ASN A 181 7.37 -26.15 -9.70
C ASN A 181 7.00 -24.76 -9.23
N HIS A 182 5.71 -24.46 -9.33
CA HIS A 182 5.12 -23.16 -8.97
C HIS A 182 4.50 -23.19 -7.58
N GLN A 183 4.64 -24.29 -6.84
CA GLN A 183 4.12 -24.44 -5.50
C GLN A 183 5.27 -24.70 -4.53
N ILE A 184 5.40 -23.84 -3.54
CA ILE A 184 6.39 -23.97 -2.47
C ILE A 184 5.70 -24.28 -1.15
N VAL A 185 6.40 -24.95 -0.25
CA VAL A 185 5.92 -25.27 1.08
C VAL A 185 6.74 -24.46 2.07
N ILE A 186 6.09 -23.57 2.80
CA ILE A 186 6.72 -22.57 3.65
C ILE A 186 6.55 -22.93 5.11
N ASP A 187 7.63 -22.79 5.89
CA ASP A 187 7.61 -22.87 7.35
C ASP A 187 7.41 -21.48 7.98
N SER A 188 7.19 -21.46 9.30
CA SER A 188 6.99 -20.21 10.06
C SER A 188 8.17 -19.24 9.99
N ARG A 189 9.39 -19.71 9.70
CA ARG A 189 10.59 -18.86 9.67
C ARG A 189 10.64 -17.96 8.44
N HIS A 190 10.06 -18.41 7.33
CA HIS A 190 10.09 -17.70 6.06
C HIS A 190 8.73 -17.11 5.66
N CYS A 191 7.70 -17.22 6.51
CA CYS A 191 6.36 -16.87 6.08
C CYS A 191 6.12 -15.36 5.95
N LYS A 192 6.77 -14.50 6.76
CA LYS A 192 6.62 -13.03 6.64
C LYS A 192 7.15 -12.50 5.33
N ILE A 193 8.39 -12.86 5.00
CA ILE A 193 9.04 -12.41 3.76
C ILE A 193 8.30 -12.94 2.51
N VAL A 194 7.76 -14.17 2.56
CA VAL A 194 6.89 -14.69 1.49
C VAL A 194 5.54 -13.96 1.46
N ALA A 195 4.96 -13.60 2.60
CA ALA A 195 3.73 -12.81 2.64
C ALA A 195 3.94 -11.38 2.10
N ILE A 196 5.09 -10.76 2.38
CA ILE A 196 5.51 -9.49 1.79
C ILE A 196 5.61 -9.62 0.27
N LEU A 197 6.30 -10.65 -0.23
CA LEU A 197 6.34 -10.95 -1.67
C LEU A 197 4.94 -11.04 -2.27
N LEU A 198 4.01 -11.75 -1.61
CA LEU A 198 2.64 -11.89 -2.09
C LEU A 198 1.88 -10.55 -2.13
N ASN A 199 2.14 -9.62 -1.20
CA ASN A 199 1.63 -8.24 -1.26
C ASN A 199 2.26 -7.47 -2.43
N MET A 200 3.56 -7.61 -2.67
CA MET A 200 4.26 -6.97 -3.80
C MET A 200 3.68 -7.43 -5.14
N LEU A 201 3.44 -8.74 -5.29
CA LEU A 201 2.81 -9.29 -6.49
C LEU A 201 1.39 -8.77 -6.66
N ALA A 202 0.60 -8.73 -5.59
CA ALA A 202 -0.77 -8.20 -5.64
C ALA A 202 -0.82 -6.71 -6.03
N TYR A 203 0.12 -5.92 -5.51
CA TYR A 203 0.29 -4.51 -5.87
C TYR A 203 0.71 -4.36 -7.33
N ALA A 204 1.75 -5.05 -7.79
CA ALA A 204 2.17 -4.98 -9.19
C ALA A 204 1.08 -5.43 -10.17
N GLU A 205 0.30 -6.46 -9.82
CA GLU A 205 -0.87 -6.89 -10.59
C GLU A 205 -1.91 -5.77 -10.69
N SER A 206 -2.19 -5.04 -9.61
CA SER A 206 -3.18 -3.96 -9.61
C SER A 206 -2.81 -2.82 -10.58
N LEU A 207 -1.52 -2.60 -10.82
CA LEU A 207 -1.00 -1.61 -11.78
C LEU A 207 -1.14 -2.04 -13.25
N THR A 208 -1.33 -3.34 -13.52
CA THR A 208 -1.39 -3.86 -14.89
C THR A 208 -2.79 -3.82 -15.50
N PHE A 209 -3.83 -3.70 -14.67
CA PHE A 209 -5.21 -3.66 -15.16
C PHE A 209 -5.62 -2.23 -15.51
N PRO A 210 -6.15 -1.99 -16.72
CA PRO A 210 -6.66 -0.67 -17.10
C PRO A 210 -7.80 -0.24 -16.16
N ILE A 211 -7.87 1.06 -15.87
CA ILE A 211 -8.83 1.70 -14.96
C ILE A 211 -10.28 1.64 -15.51
N GLU A 212 -10.49 1.07 -16.69
CA GLU A 212 -11.67 1.27 -17.54
C GLU A 212 -12.98 0.61 -17.05
N SER A 213 -13.00 -0.07 -15.89
CA SER A 213 -14.23 -0.70 -15.39
C SER A 213 -14.70 -0.10 -14.06
N CYS A 214 -15.91 0.46 -14.04
CA CYS A 214 -16.65 0.86 -12.82
C CYS A 214 -16.98 -0.31 -11.87
N ASN A 215 -16.60 -1.54 -12.23
CA ASN A 215 -16.86 -2.71 -11.39
C ASN A 215 -15.81 -2.80 -10.28
N PRO A 216 -16.23 -3.13 -9.04
CA PRO A 216 -15.29 -3.36 -7.95
C PRO A 216 -14.32 -4.47 -8.34
N ARG A 217 -13.03 -4.15 -8.30
CA ARG A 217 -11.98 -5.09 -8.68
C ARG A 217 -11.91 -6.22 -7.64
N PRO A 218 -11.87 -7.49 -8.05
CA PRO A 218 -11.73 -8.59 -7.11
C PRO A 218 -10.38 -8.49 -6.38
N ILE A 219 -10.37 -8.91 -5.12
CA ILE A 219 -9.15 -8.97 -4.31
C ILE A 219 -8.18 -9.97 -4.95
N SER A 220 -6.91 -9.56 -5.14
CA SER A 220 -5.86 -10.44 -5.66
C SER A 220 -5.75 -11.71 -4.84
N ARG A 221 -5.61 -12.83 -5.55
CA ARG A 221 -5.35 -14.14 -4.96
C ARG A 221 -4.03 -14.16 -4.19
N ASN A 222 -3.01 -13.43 -4.66
CA ASN A 222 -1.71 -13.37 -4.00
C ASN A 222 -1.86 -12.74 -2.61
N TYR A 223 -2.54 -11.60 -2.53
CA TYR A 223 -2.84 -10.95 -1.25
C TYR A 223 -3.57 -11.89 -0.28
N LEU A 224 -4.65 -12.55 -0.73
CA LEU A 224 -5.39 -13.49 0.11
C LEU A 224 -4.53 -14.66 0.59
N GLN A 225 -3.58 -15.12 -0.23
CA GLN A 225 -2.65 -16.18 0.14
C GLN A 225 -1.64 -15.70 1.19
N GLY A 226 -1.13 -14.46 1.06
CA GLY A 226 -0.23 -13.86 2.05
C GLY A 226 -0.92 -13.64 3.40
N LEU A 227 -2.16 -13.15 3.38
CA LEU A 227 -2.96 -12.99 4.60
C LEU A 227 -3.21 -14.33 5.30
N LYS A 228 -3.60 -15.37 4.55
CA LYS A 228 -3.80 -16.72 5.11
C LYS A 228 -2.50 -17.30 5.68
N LEU A 229 -1.38 -17.04 5.01
CA LEU A 229 -0.07 -17.50 5.45
C LEU A 229 0.32 -16.85 6.81
N MET A 230 0.14 -15.54 6.95
CA MET A 230 0.38 -14.83 8.21
C MET A 230 -0.56 -15.29 9.34
N GLN A 231 -1.83 -15.54 9.03
CA GLN A 231 -2.82 -16.05 9.99
C GLN A 231 -2.50 -17.47 10.44
N HIS A 232 -2.09 -18.35 9.52
CA HIS A 232 -1.79 -19.74 9.81
C HIS A 232 -0.67 -19.87 10.86
N PHE A 233 0.37 -19.04 10.75
CA PHE A 233 1.48 -19.03 11.71
C PHE A 233 1.27 -18.07 12.90
N THR A 234 0.11 -17.41 13.01
CA THR A 234 -0.22 -16.44 14.08
C THR A 234 0.76 -15.25 14.13
N GLN A 235 1.35 -14.88 12.99
CA GLN A 235 2.42 -13.87 12.94
C GLN A 235 1.94 -12.45 12.64
N LEU A 236 0.63 -12.24 12.52
CA LEU A 236 0.04 -10.92 12.30
C LEU A 236 0.32 -9.91 13.42
N HIS A 237 0.75 -10.37 14.59
CA HIS A 237 0.93 -9.53 15.78
C HIS A 237 2.34 -9.61 16.35
N ASP A 238 3.28 -10.14 15.57
CA ASP A 238 4.66 -10.23 16.00
C ASP A 238 5.31 -8.84 16.01
N GLY A 239 5.98 -8.54 17.12
CA GLY A 239 6.70 -7.29 17.37
C GLY A 239 8.04 -7.21 16.63
N ASP A 240 8.05 -7.29 15.30
CA ASP A 240 9.28 -7.12 14.50
C ASP A 240 9.09 -6.28 13.23
N LEU A 241 10.22 -5.92 12.62
CA LEU A 241 10.27 -5.02 11.46
C LEU A 241 9.60 -5.63 10.21
N GLU A 242 9.65 -6.95 10.05
CA GLU A 242 9.04 -7.63 8.91
C GLU A 242 7.52 -7.58 8.98
N THR A 243 6.94 -7.72 10.18
CA THR A 243 5.50 -7.54 10.35
C THR A 243 5.06 -6.11 10.03
N VAL A 244 5.87 -5.10 10.38
CA VAL A 244 5.62 -3.70 9.99
C VAL A 244 5.66 -3.53 8.46
N ILE A 245 6.66 -4.10 7.79
CA ILE A 245 6.76 -4.07 6.32
C ILE A 245 5.58 -4.77 5.66
N TYR A 246 5.14 -5.91 6.20
CA TYR A 246 3.96 -6.63 5.74
C TYR A 246 2.72 -5.75 5.79
N HIS A 247 2.44 -5.11 6.93
CA HIS A 247 1.29 -4.21 7.06
C HIS A 247 1.40 -2.97 6.18
N THR A 248 2.59 -2.42 6.02
CA THR A 248 2.85 -1.27 5.14
C THR A 248 2.50 -1.62 3.69
N THR A 249 3.08 -2.70 3.16
CA THR A 249 2.82 -3.17 1.78
C THR A 249 1.38 -3.62 1.57
N SER A 250 0.77 -4.27 2.58
CA SER A 250 -0.65 -4.63 2.58
C SER A 250 -1.54 -3.39 2.48
N SER A 251 -1.28 -2.37 3.30
CA SER A 251 -2.10 -1.15 3.32
C SER A 251 -1.99 -0.38 2.01
N ALA A 252 -0.80 -0.31 1.40
CA ALA A 252 -0.59 0.30 0.10
C ALA A 252 -1.37 -0.43 -1.00
N TYR A 253 -1.28 -1.76 -1.07
CA TYR A 253 -2.09 -2.56 -2.00
C TYR A 253 -3.59 -2.33 -1.80
N LEU A 254 -4.07 -2.36 -0.56
CA LEU A 254 -5.49 -2.17 -0.26
C LEU A 254 -5.97 -0.75 -0.60
N LEU A 255 -5.11 0.25 -0.45
CA LEU A 255 -5.38 1.62 -0.86
C LEU A 255 -5.50 1.74 -2.37
N GLU A 256 -4.61 1.12 -3.15
CA GLU A 256 -4.70 1.05 -4.62
C GLU A 256 -5.97 0.33 -5.12
N MET A 257 -6.48 -0.59 -4.31
CA MET A 257 -7.74 -1.30 -4.58
C MET A 257 -8.98 -0.55 -4.08
N SER A 258 -8.84 0.68 -3.58
CA SER A 258 -9.90 1.49 -2.98
C SER A 258 -10.61 0.80 -1.79
N MET A 259 -9.92 -0.12 -1.12
CA MET A 259 -10.43 -0.88 0.04
C MET A 259 -10.08 -0.17 1.35
N HIS A 260 -10.50 1.09 1.49
CA HIS A 260 -9.99 2.01 2.52
C HIS A 260 -10.13 1.48 3.96
N HIS A 261 -11.22 0.79 4.31
CA HIS A 261 -11.40 0.26 5.66
C HIS A 261 -10.39 -0.86 6.00
N MET A 262 -10.11 -1.74 5.05
CA MET A 262 -9.10 -2.78 5.24
C MET A 262 -7.70 -2.19 5.26
N ALA A 263 -7.44 -1.19 4.39
CA ALA A 263 -6.18 -0.46 4.40
C ALA A 263 -5.95 0.20 5.76
N LEU A 264 -6.98 0.83 6.34
CA LEU A 264 -6.95 1.44 7.66
C LEU A 264 -6.63 0.44 8.78
N GLN A 265 -7.27 -0.73 8.76
CA GLN A 265 -6.99 -1.78 9.73
C GLN A 265 -5.52 -2.24 9.64
N SER A 266 -5.04 -2.49 8.42
CA SER A 266 -3.67 -2.95 8.19
C SER A 266 -2.64 -1.89 8.60
N ILE A 267 -2.82 -0.63 8.21
CA ILE A 267 -1.89 0.45 8.59
C ILE A 267 -1.88 0.69 10.11
N THR A 268 -3.05 0.63 10.76
CA THR A 268 -3.14 0.78 12.23
C THR A 268 -2.38 -0.34 12.95
N GLN A 269 -2.48 -1.58 12.48
CA GLN A 269 -1.72 -2.70 13.03
C GLN A 269 -0.20 -2.52 12.82
N GLY A 270 0.22 -2.17 11.59
CA GLY A 270 1.62 -1.86 11.30
C GLY A 270 2.16 -0.74 12.19
N PHE A 271 1.33 0.26 12.46
CA PHE A 271 1.68 1.39 13.31
C PHE A 271 1.85 1.00 14.79
N GLN A 272 0.92 0.23 15.34
CA GLN A 272 1.02 -0.26 16.72
C GLN A 272 2.28 -1.09 16.93
N ILE A 273 2.62 -1.94 15.97
CA ILE A 273 3.84 -2.76 16.00
C ILE A 273 5.08 -1.86 15.86
N ALA A 274 5.05 -0.87 14.96
CA ALA A 274 6.14 0.10 14.78
C ALA A 274 6.45 0.84 16.09
N LEU A 275 5.42 1.30 16.82
CA LEU A 275 5.59 1.90 18.15
C LEU A 275 6.17 0.90 19.16
N GLN A 276 5.67 -0.33 19.18
CA GLN A 276 6.13 -1.37 20.10
C GLN A 276 7.63 -1.68 19.94
N ILE A 277 8.15 -1.66 18.71
CA ILE A 277 9.57 -1.92 18.42
C ILE A 277 10.44 -0.66 18.47
N GLY A 278 9.88 0.50 18.82
CA GLY A 278 10.61 1.77 18.90
C GLY A 278 10.98 2.36 17.54
N LEU A 279 10.26 2.02 16.46
CA LEU A 279 10.51 2.59 15.13
C LEU A 279 10.23 4.10 15.07
N ASN A 280 9.49 4.66 16.02
CA ASN A 280 9.24 6.10 16.12
C ASN A 280 10.34 6.89 16.82
N ASN A 281 11.42 6.23 17.27
CA ASN A 281 12.51 6.87 17.99
C ASN A 281 13.87 6.44 17.42
N GLU A 282 14.52 7.37 16.72
CA GLU A 282 15.80 7.16 16.05
C GLU A 282 16.91 6.72 17.02
N THR A 283 16.86 7.12 18.30
CA THR A 283 17.89 6.76 19.29
C THR A 283 17.88 5.28 19.67
N LEU A 284 16.83 4.54 19.32
CA LEU A 284 16.69 3.11 19.61
C LEU A 284 17.17 2.22 18.46
N TRP A 285 17.53 2.80 17.32
CA TRP A 285 17.91 2.05 16.13
C TRP A 285 19.36 1.58 16.19
N PRO A 286 19.71 0.51 15.46
CA PRO A 286 21.10 0.12 15.26
C PRO A 286 21.91 1.24 14.61
N SER A 287 23.22 1.32 14.91
CA SER A 287 24.11 2.36 14.38
C SER A 287 24.54 2.15 12.92
N ASP A 288 23.98 1.15 12.23
CA ASP A 288 24.27 0.91 10.81
C ASP A 288 23.54 1.95 9.94
N GLU A 289 24.29 2.69 9.13
CA GLU A 289 23.74 3.78 8.32
C GLU A 289 22.69 3.31 7.31
N SER A 290 22.90 2.15 6.68
CA SER A 290 21.95 1.57 5.73
C SER A 290 20.63 1.19 6.41
N GLU A 291 20.71 0.61 7.61
CA GLU A 291 19.54 0.27 8.41
C GLU A 291 18.79 1.51 8.90
N ILE A 292 19.51 2.56 9.34
CA ILE A 292 18.92 3.85 9.75
C ILE A 292 18.09 4.44 8.61
N VAL A 293 18.64 4.52 7.39
CA VAL A 293 17.94 5.06 6.23
C VAL A 293 16.68 4.25 5.91
N SER A 294 16.78 2.92 5.95
CA SER A 294 15.64 2.03 5.68
C SER A 294 14.53 2.19 6.72
N ARG A 295 14.89 2.28 8.01
CA ARG A 295 13.95 2.49 9.13
C ARG A 295 13.29 3.87 9.06
N GLN A 296 14.06 4.91 8.74
CA GLN A 296 13.55 6.27 8.52
C GLN A 296 12.56 6.30 7.34
N GLY A 297 12.92 5.66 6.22
CA GLY A 297 12.05 5.45 5.06
C GLY A 297 10.73 4.77 5.42
N LEU A 298 10.81 3.68 6.18
CA LEU A 298 9.65 2.91 6.62
C LEU A 298 8.74 3.73 7.55
N TRP A 299 9.32 4.42 8.52
CA TRP A 299 8.58 5.29 9.44
C TRP A 299 7.80 6.38 8.69
N TRP A 300 8.46 7.10 7.79
CA TRP A 300 7.82 8.18 7.04
C TRP A 300 6.80 7.68 6.01
N THR A 301 7.00 6.47 5.48
CA THR A 301 6.00 5.80 4.63
C THR A 301 4.75 5.44 5.43
N LEU A 302 4.90 4.88 6.64
CA LEU A 302 3.77 4.62 7.55
C LEU A 302 3.02 5.91 7.89
N TYR A 303 3.76 6.97 8.26
CA TYR A 303 3.19 8.30 8.54
C TYR A 303 2.34 8.80 7.38
N PHE A 304 2.89 8.74 6.16
CA PHE A 304 2.18 9.18 4.96
C PHE A 304 0.92 8.36 4.69
N LEU A 305 1.03 7.03 4.74
CA LEU A 305 -0.08 6.12 4.44
C LEU A 305 -1.22 6.28 5.46
N ASP A 306 -0.94 6.44 6.75
CA ASP A 306 -1.97 6.71 7.77
C ASP A 306 -2.80 7.95 7.41
N LYS A 307 -2.12 9.06 7.11
CA LYS A 307 -2.77 10.34 6.75
C LYS A 307 -3.54 10.23 5.45
N ARG A 308 -2.98 9.53 4.45
CA ARG A 308 -3.62 9.34 3.16
C ARG A 308 -4.87 8.46 3.26
N ILE A 309 -4.81 7.38 4.04
CA ILE A 309 -5.93 6.47 4.24
C ILE A 309 -7.02 7.15 5.08
N THR A 310 -6.66 7.83 6.16
CA THR A 310 -7.62 8.52 7.04
C THR A 310 -8.30 9.69 6.32
N GLN A 311 -7.57 10.41 5.46
CA GLN A 311 -8.14 11.37 4.50
C GLN A 311 -9.21 10.72 3.63
N LYS A 312 -8.90 9.59 2.99
CA LYS A 312 -9.85 8.85 2.12
C LYS A 312 -11.04 8.29 2.89
N CYS A 313 -10.86 7.97 4.18
CA CYS A 313 -11.93 7.51 5.06
C CYS A 313 -12.76 8.65 5.68
N GLY A 314 -12.30 9.90 5.61
CA GLY A 314 -12.94 11.03 6.29
C GLY A 314 -12.92 10.89 7.82
N ILE A 315 -11.88 10.29 8.38
CA ILE A 315 -11.71 10.10 9.83
C ILE A 315 -10.44 10.80 10.32
N THR A 316 -10.33 10.96 11.64
CA THR A 316 -9.11 11.43 12.27
C THR A 316 -7.97 10.45 12.05
N TYR A 317 -6.80 10.99 11.74
CA TYR A 317 -5.56 10.23 11.65
C TYR A 317 -5.13 9.68 13.01
N PHE A 318 -4.30 8.63 13.02
CA PHE A 318 -3.82 8.03 14.27
C PHE A 318 -2.62 8.78 14.82
N LEU A 319 -1.65 9.11 13.96
CA LEU A 319 -0.36 9.64 14.40
C LEU A 319 -0.32 11.18 14.42
N ARG A 320 0.04 11.75 15.57
CA ARG A 320 0.33 13.19 15.70
C ARG A 320 1.81 13.48 15.45
N GLU A 321 2.12 14.74 15.17
CA GLU A 321 3.50 15.15 14.88
C GLU A 321 4.43 15.06 16.10
N ASP A 322 3.89 15.28 17.30
CA ASP A 322 4.64 15.28 18.57
C ASP A 322 5.02 13.88 19.08
N GLU A 323 4.47 12.82 18.47
CA GLU A 323 4.72 11.43 18.86
C GLU A 323 5.91 10.79 18.10
N SER A 324 6.56 11.57 17.22
CA SER A 324 7.70 11.13 16.42
C SER A 324 9.01 11.77 16.88
N ALA A 325 9.99 10.94 17.22
CA ALA A 325 11.38 11.33 17.47
C ALA A 325 12.30 10.83 16.32
N VAL A 326 11.78 10.88 15.08
CA VAL A 326 12.51 10.55 13.86
C VAL A 326 12.80 11.84 13.11
N SER A 327 14.05 12.03 12.68
CA SER A 327 14.42 13.21 11.90
C SER A 327 13.84 13.20 10.49
N ASP A 328 13.67 14.39 9.90
CA ASP A 328 13.37 14.56 8.48
C ASP A 328 14.61 14.27 7.60
N PHE A 329 14.40 13.95 6.32
CA PHE A 329 15.49 13.63 5.38
C PHE A 329 16.38 14.82 5.05
N GLY A 330 15.96 16.06 5.36
CA GLY A 330 16.72 17.28 5.03
C GLY A 330 18.11 17.38 5.67
N ASN A 331 18.41 16.53 6.64
CA ASN A 331 19.72 16.46 7.30
C ASN A 331 20.70 15.47 6.64
N LEU A 332 20.26 14.61 5.71
CA LEU A 332 21.14 13.69 4.98
C LEU A 332 21.86 14.45 3.85
N LYS A 333 23.02 15.04 4.16
CA LYS A 333 23.72 15.94 3.23
C LYS A 333 24.37 15.29 2.01
N ASP A 334 24.57 13.96 1.96
CA ASP A 334 25.52 13.38 0.98
C ASP A 334 25.11 12.05 0.32
N ASN A 335 23.83 11.67 0.29
CA ASN A 335 23.45 10.31 -0.16
C ASN A 335 22.98 10.21 -1.63
N VAL A 336 23.46 9.18 -2.34
CA VAL A 336 23.27 8.87 -3.78
C VAL A 336 21.80 8.64 -4.18
N ASN A 337 20.91 8.46 -3.19
CA ASN A 337 19.46 8.29 -3.40
C ASN A 337 18.64 9.55 -3.06
N SER A 338 19.22 10.76 -3.17
CA SER A 338 18.57 12.01 -2.73
C SER A 338 17.15 12.18 -3.31
N GLY A 339 16.96 11.90 -4.61
CA GLY A 339 15.67 12.13 -5.28
C GLY A 339 14.49 11.32 -4.73
N LYS A 340 14.71 10.04 -4.35
CA LYS A 340 13.64 9.22 -3.74
C LYS A 340 13.27 9.76 -2.34
N HIS A 341 14.27 10.16 -1.56
CA HIS A 341 14.05 10.72 -0.23
C HIS A 341 13.43 12.12 -0.28
N GLU A 342 13.78 12.95 -1.26
CA GLU A 342 13.15 14.24 -1.52
C GLU A 342 11.66 14.07 -1.86
N THR A 343 11.33 13.05 -2.67
CA THR A 343 9.95 12.71 -3.01
C THR A 343 9.17 12.31 -1.75
N LEU A 344 9.71 11.39 -0.95
CA LEU A 344 9.09 10.98 0.31
C LEU A 344 8.95 12.16 1.29
N GLN A 345 9.98 13.02 1.41
CA GLN A 345 9.93 14.23 2.25
C GLN A 345 8.82 15.19 1.79
N SER A 346 8.62 15.31 0.47
CA SER A 346 7.54 16.12 -0.09
C SER A 346 6.17 15.53 0.27
N LEU A 347 6.02 14.20 0.20
CA LEU A 347 4.81 13.49 0.62
C LEU A 347 4.53 13.67 2.13
N VAL A 348 5.56 13.58 2.97
CA VAL A 348 5.45 13.85 4.42
C VAL A 348 5.01 15.29 4.66
N SER A 349 5.64 16.26 4.00
CA SER A 349 5.31 17.68 4.14
C SER A 349 3.87 17.97 3.72
N PHE A 350 3.40 17.34 2.64
CA PHE A 350 2.00 17.40 2.22
C PHE A 350 1.05 16.80 3.26
N SER A 351 1.40 15.64 3.83
CA SER A 351 0.60 14.99 4.89
C SER A 351 0.51 15.83 6.17
N ARG A 352 1.59 16.54 6.54
CA ARG A 352 1.60 17.51 7.65
C ARG A 352 0.67 18.69 7.38
N LEU A 353 0.75 19.28 6.19
CA LEU A 353 -0.19 20.33 5.77
C LEU A 353 -1.65 19.84 5.87
N TRP A 354 -1.93 18.65 5.36
CA TRP A 354 -3.27 18.07 5.45
C TRP A 354 -3.72 17.91 6.89
N ALA A 355 -2.85 17.41 7.78
CA ALA A 355 -3.14 17.30 9.20
C ALA A 355 -3.45 18.66 9.84
N HIS A 356 -2.66 19.70 9.55
CA HIS A 356 -2.91 21.06 10.03
C HIS A 356 -4.25 21.62 9.55
N ILE A 357 -4.60 21.43 8.27
CA ILE A 357 -5.91 21.82 7.74
C ILE A 357 -6.99 21.04 8.48
N TRP A 358 -6.85 19.72 8.59
CA TRP A 358 -7.82 18.89 9.27
C TRP A 358 -8.07 19.36 10.70
N ASP A 359 -7.01 19.63 11.46
CA ASP A 359 -7.13 20.07 12.85
C ASP A 359 -7.74 21.47 12.96
N GLY A 360 -7.42 22.37 12.02
CA GLY A 360 -7.97 23.72 12.00
C GLY A 360 -9.47 23.78 11.72
N PHE A 361 -10.03 22.79 11.02
CA PHE A 361 -11.45 22.76 10.64
C PHE A 361 -12.29 21.74 11.40
N PHE A 362 -11.72 20.59 11.75
CA PHE A 362 -12.46 19.42 12.24
C PHE A 362 -12.06 18.95 13.64
N SER A 363 -10.95 19.48 14.21
CA SER A 363 -10.61 19.16 15.59
C SER A 363 -11.66 19.72 16.56
N PRO A 364 -11.92 19.06 17.71
CA PRO A 364 -12.72 19.65 18.79
C PRO A 364 -12.20 21.01 19.29
N GLN A 365 -10.94 21.33 19.01
CA GLN A 365 -10.28 22.59 19.37
C GLN A 365 -10.27 23.61 18.22
N ALA A 366 -10.89 23.30 17.07
CA ALA A 366 -10.97 24.22 15.94
C ALA A 366 -11.71 25.52 16.36
N PRO A 367 -11.20 26.71 15.96
CA PRO A 367 -11.88 27.97 16.22
C PRO A 367 -13.29 27.95 15.65
N ARG A 368 -14.27 28.40 16.44
CA ARG A 368 -15.67 28.43 15.96
C ARG A 368 -15.81 29.49 14.89
N ALA A 369 -16.76 29.32 13.98
CA ALA A 369 -17.07 30.30 12.92
C ALA A 369 -17.22 31.73 13.47
N ASP A 370 -17.74 31.86 14.69
CA ASP A 370 -17.96 33.14 15.38
C ASP A 370 -16.65 33.84 15.79
N ASP A 371 -15.57 33.09 16.03
CA ASP A 371 -14.27 33.63 16.44
C ASP A 371 -13.52 34.31 15.27
N TRP A 372 -13.89 34.00 14.02
CA TRP A 372 -13.28 34.58 12.83
C TRP A 372 -13.77 36.01 12.52
N GLY A 373 -14.89 36.42 13.11
CA GLY A 373 -15.49 37.74 12.89
C GLY A 373 -14.92 38.87 13.75
N GLY A 374 -14.03 38.58 14.69
CA GLY A 374 -13.50 39.55 15.65
C GLY A 374 -12.31 40.41 15.16
N VAL A 375 -11.81 40.16 13.95
CA VAL A 375 -10.69 40.92 13.35
C VAL A 375 -11.17 41.80 12.18
N THR A 376 -12.33 42.42 12.32
CA THR A 376 -12.65 43.63 11.55
C THR A 376 -12.38 44.82 12.44
N ASP A 377 -11.11 45.21 12.49
CA ASP A 377 -10.69 46.49 13.07
C ASP A 377 -11.25 47.59 12.14
N ASP A 378 -12.22 48.33 12.68
CA ASP A 378 -12.69 49.65 12.32
C ASP A 378 -12.53 50.13 10.86
N GLY A 379 -13.66 50.16 10.15
CA GLY A 379 -13.92 51.31 9.28
C GLY A 379 -14.30 51.08 7.82
N TYR A 380 -14.77 49.91 7.39
CA TYR A 380 -15.45 49.80 6.08
C TYR A 380 -16.75 49.00 6.18
N SER A 381 -17.85 49.73 6.05
CA SER A 381 -19.21 49.22 6.07
C SER A 381 -19.58 48.51 4.78
N ASP A 382 -20.49 47.54 4.93
CA ASP A 382 -21.57 47.25 3.98
C ASP A 382 -21.18 46.48 2.71
N TYR A 383 -20.71 45.23 2.88
CA TYR A 383 -20.91 44.20 1.85
C TYR A 383 -21.41 42.89 2.47
N ASP A 384 -22.55 42.46 1.93
CA ASP A 384 -23.33 41.24 2.09
C ASP A 384 -22.84 40.16 3.05
N ARG A 385 -23.60 40.03 4.13
CA ARG A 385 -23.59 38.95 5.11
C ARG A 385 -24.10 37.65 4.46
N VAL A 386 -23.25 36.96 3.71
CA VAL A 386 -23.54 35.59 3.27
C VAL A 386 -23.53 34.69 4.51
N SER A 387 -24.68 34.08 4.80
CA SER A 387 -24.92 33.25 5.97
C SER A 387 -23.92 32.09 6.09
N ALA A 388 -23.16 32.08 7.21
CA ALA A 388 -22.19 31.05 7.57
C ALA A 388 -22.80 29.64 7.77
N ASN A 389 -24.14 29.51 7.77
CA ASN A 389 -24.83 28.23 7.86
C ASN A 389 -24.81 27.40 6.55
N THR A 390 -24.10 27.87 5.52
CA THR A 390 -23.99 27.18 4.23
C THR A 390 -22.56 26.79 3.86
N PHE A 391 -21.62 26.85 4.80
CA PHE A 391 -20.28 26.31 4.57
C PHE A 391 -20.33 24.78 4.65
N LYS A 392 -20.84 24.14 3.59
CA LYS A 392 -20.42 22.77 3.26
C LYS A 392 -18.92 22.92 2.96
N PRO A 393 -18.00 22.37 3.77
CA PRO A 393 -16.60 22.35 3.37
C PRO A 393 -16.56 21.72 1.98
N PRO A 394 -15.87 22.32 1.00
CA PRO A 394 -15.81 21.77 -0.34
C PRO A 394 -14.93 20.52 -0.28
N LEU A 395 -15.54 19.38 0.10
CA LEU A 395 -14.91 18.07 0.04
C LEU A 395 -14.43 17.79 -1.38
N GLU A 396 -15.12 18.33 -2.40
CA GLU A 396 -14.75 18.25 -3.82
C GLU A 396 -13.41 18.94 -4.17
N VAL A 397 -12.97 19.97 -3.42
CA VAL A 397 -11.73 20.70 -3.75
C VAL A 397 -10.47 19.94 -3.27
N PHE A 398 -10.60 19.04 -2.30
CA PHE A 398 -9.46 18.30 -1.75
C PHE A 398 -9.17 16.97 -2.45
N TYR A 399 -10.07 16.49 -3.31
CA TYR A 399 -9.84 15.32 -4.17
C TYR A 399 -9.12 15.68 -5.48
N GLY A 400 -8.04 16.46 -5.42
CA GLY A 400 -7.26 16.92 -6.59
C GLY A 400 -6.48 15.85 -7.38
N PHE A 401 -6.76 14.56 -7.15
CA PHE A 401 -6.43 13.48 -8.07
C PHE A 401 -7.75 12.99 -8.64
N PRO A 402 -7.88 12.63 -9.93
CA PRO A 402 -9.14 12.18 -10.51
C PRO A 402 -9.66 11.00 -9.68
N VAL A 403 -10.53 11.30 -8.72
CA VAL A 403 -11.54 10.38 -8.26
C VAL A 403 -12.44 10.34 -9.48
N TYR A 404 -12.26 9.31 -10.29
CA TYR A 404 -13.31 8.92 -11.20
C TYR A 404 -14.48 8.56 -10.28
N ASP A 405 -15.34 9.53 -10.02
CA ASP A 405 -16.65 9.29 -9.42
C ASP A 405 -17.32 8.27 -10.33
N CYS A 406 -17.36 7.03 -9.84
CA CYS A 406 -18.11 5.93 -10.41
C CYS A 406 -19.38 5.74 -9.59
#